data_AF-A0A252E3H6-F1
#
_entry.id   AF-A0A252E3H6-F1
#
_cell.length_a   1.000
_cell.length_b   1.000
_cell.length_c   1.000
_cell.angle_alpha   90.00
_cell.angle_beta   90.00
_cell.angle_gamma   90.00
#
_symmetry.space_group_name_H-M   'P 1'
#
loop_
_entity.id
_entity.type
_entity.pdbx_description
1 polymer ?
#
loop_
_entity_poly.entity_id
_entity_poly.type
_entity_poly.pdbx_seq_one_letter_code
_entity_poly.pdbx_strand_id
1 'polypeptide(L)'
;MNIGIIEPYSDGFLEVVPEGEGGDYWHIAAIHINGKAFCPSPKLYRSEKVALAKAAQIYDWITEHEPEISEGGSYCSKLQLILWYQPKAS
;
A
#
# COMPACT_ATOMS: atom_id res chain seq x y z
N MET A 1 -4.78 16.27 13.61
CA MET A 1 -4.41 15.99 12.19
C MET A 1 -3.29 14.97 12.21
N ASN A 2 -3.60 13.71 11.95
CA ASN A 2 -2.55 12.70 11.86
C ASN A 2 -1.86 12.84 10.52
N ILE A 3 -0.57 13.19 10.54
CA ILE A 3 0.24 13.25 9.34
C ILE A 3 0.56 11.79 9.00
N GLY A 4 -0.11 11.25 7.99
CA GLY A 4 0.29 10.01 7.35
C GLY A 4 1.75 10.09 6.88
N ILE A 5 2.42 8.96 6.78
CA ILE A 5 3.80 8.89 6.33
C ILE A 5 3.84 8.52 4.87
N ILE A 6 4.56 9.33 4.11
CA ILE A 6 4.93 9.10 2.73
C ILE A 6 6.42 8.80 2.75
N GLU A 7 6.77 7.52 2.64
CA GLU A 7 8.15 7.05 2.67
C GLU A 7 8.63 6.78 1.24
N PRO A 8 9.71 7.43 0.75
CA PRO A 8 10.26 7.10 -0.56
C PRO A 8 10.78 5.66 -0.58
N TYR A 9 10.47 4.92 -1.65
CA TYR A 9 10.91 3.53 -1.79
C TYR A 9 11.17 3.19 -3.25
N SER A 10 12.44 2.97 -3.59
CA SER A 10 12.90 2.71 -4.97
C SER A 10 12.37 3.79 -5.95
N ASP A 11 11.74 3.40 -7.06
CA ASP A 11 11.14 4.29 -8.06
C ASP A 11 9.74 4.81 -7.69
N GLY A 12 9.38 4.74 -6.41
CA GLY A 12 8.05 5.05 -5.92
C GLY A 12 8.03 5.52 -4.46
N PHE A 13 6.86 5.41 -3.84
CA PHE A 13 6.70 5.73 -2.41
C PHE A 13 5.57 4.91 -1.77
N LEU A 14 5.70 4.71 -0.46
CA LEU A 14 4.78 3.96 0.39
C LEU A 14 3.97 4.96 1.20
N GLU A 15 2.65 4.84 1.17
CA GLU A 15 1.74 5.68 1.93
C GLU A 15 1.09 4.86 3.04
N VAL A 16 1.43 5.17 4.29
CA VAL A 16 0.87 4.54 5.48
C VAL A 16 0.28 5.59 6.41
N VAL A 17 -0.87 5.30 6.98
CA VAL A 17 -1.58 6.24 7.84
C VAL A 17 -2.05 5.54 9.12
N PRO A 18 -2.08 6.23 10.26
CA PRO A 18 -2.66 5.69 11.49
C PRO A 18 -4.19 5.54 11.35
N GLU A 19 -4.77 4.57 12.03
CA GLU A 19 -6.23 4.28 12.05
C GLU A 19 -7.07 5.44 12.60
N GLY A 20 -6.48 6.31 13.42
CA GLY A 20 -7.18 7.44 14.04
C GLY A 20 -6.26 8.26 14.95
N GLU A 21 -6.74 9.38 15.47
CA GLU A 21 -5.94 10.30 16.32
C GLU A 21 -5.43 9.57 17.58
N GLY A 22 -4.11 9.42 17.70
CA GLY A 22 -3.50 8.61 18.77
C GLY A 22 -3.73 7.10 18.63
N GLY A 23 -4.12 6.60 17.46
CA GLY A 23 -4.33 5.18 17.22
C GLY A 23 -3.04 4.38 17.28
N ASP A 24 -3.07 3.25 17.99
CA ASP A 24 -1.95 2.31 18.08
C ASP A 24 -1.75 1.49 16.79
N TYR A 25 -2.68 1.60 15.85
CA TYR A 25 -2.70 0.84 14.60
C TYR A 25 -2.51 1.72 13.38
N TRP A 26 -1.91 1.11 12.37
CA TRP A 26 -1.53 1.71 11.10
C TRP A 26 -2.10 0.89 9.97
N HIS A 27 -2.46 1.53 8.86
CA HIS A 27 -2.83 0.84 7.63
C HIS A 27 -2.06 1.41 6.45
N ILE A 28 -2.00 0.61 5.39
CA ILE A 28 -1.36 1.00 4.13
C ILE A 28 -2.45 1.61 3.27
N ALA A 29 -2.35 2.91 3.00
CA ALA A 29 -3.31 3.64 2.19
C ALA A 29 -3.09 3.32 0.71
N ALA A 30 -1.84 3.41 0.25
CA ALA A 30 -1.47 3.12 -1.13
C ALA A 30 0.03 2.83 -1.28
N ILE A 31 0.36 2.13 -2.37
CA ILE A 31 1.71 1.91 -2.88
C ILE A 31 1.80 2.61 -4.24
N HIS A 32 2.69 3.56 -4.37
CA HIS A 32 2.80 4.38 -5.58
C HIS A 32 4.01 3.95 -6.40
N ILE A 33 3.79 3.50 -7.63
CA ILE A 33 4.83 2.99 -8.55
C ILE A 33 4.56 3.59 -9.93
N ASN A 34 5.56 4.22 -10.56
CA ASN A 34 5.45 4.75 -11.94
C ASN A 34 4.20 5.64 -12.17
N GLY A 35 3.82 6.43 -11.18
CA GLY A 35 2.64 7.33 -11.25
C GLY A 35 1.28 6.64 -11.07
N LYS A 36 1.27 5.33 -10.82
CA LYS A 36 0.09 4.52 -10.47
C LYS A 36 -0.02 4.35 -8.96
N ALA A 37 -1.25 4.32 -8.44
CA ALA A 37 -1.52 4.04 -7.03
C ALA A 37 -2.18 2.66 -6.88
N PHE A 38 -1.55 1.77 -6.11
CA PHE A 38 -2.03 0.45 -5.78
C PHE A 38 -2.49 0.42 -4.34
N CYS A 39 -3.77 0.16 -4.12
CA CYS A 39 -4.42 0.23 -2.83
C CYS A 39 -4.70 -1.20 -2.35
N PRO A 40 -4.12 -1.64 -1.23
CA PRO A 40 -4.42 -2.94 -0.65
C PRO A 40 -5.74 -2.93 0.14
N SER A 41 -6.39 -4.09 0.24
CA SER A 41 -7.53 -4.32 1.13
C SER A 41 -7.20 -3.84 2.55
N PRO A 42 -8.11 -3.13 3.23
CA PRO A 42 -7.78 -2.51 4.51
C PRO A 42 -7.32 -3.57 5.52
N LYS A 43 -6.14 -3.35 6.10
CA LYS A 43 -5.58 -4.17 7.18
C LYS A 43 -4.89 -3.26 8.18
N LEU A 44 -5.07 -3.60 9.45
CA LEU A 44 -4.44 -2.90 10.57
C LEU A 44 -3.15 -3.61 10.98
N TYR A 45 -2.12 -2.81 11.17
CA TYR A 45 -0.78 -3.21 11.61
C TYR A 45 -0.49 -2.54 12.94
N ARG A 46 0.16 -3.25 13.85
CA ARG A 46 0.39 -2.81 15.24
C ARG A 46 1.38 -1.65 15.40
N SER A 47 2.04 -1.23 14.33
CA SER A 47 2.94 -0.08 14.34
C SER A 47 3.25 0.40 12.94
N GLU A 48 3.69 1.65 12.85
CA GLU A 48 4.22 2.27 11.63
C GLU A 48 5.28 1.41 10.96
N LYS A 49 6.30 0.99 11.72
CA LYS A 49 7.41 0.17 11.21
C LYS A 49 6.92 -1.14 10.59
N VAL A 50 5.92 -1.77 11.20
CA VAL A 50 5.33 -3.00 10.67
C VAL A 50 4.53 -2.71 9.40
N ALA A 51 3.76 -1.62 9.38
CA ALA A 51 3.03 -1.18 8.19
C ALA A 51 3.97 -0.87 7.02
N LEU A 52 5.07 -0.14 7.26
CA LEU A 52 6.10 0.17 6.25
C LEU A 52 6.79 -1.10 5.72
N ALA A 53 7.20 -2.00 6.61
CA ALA A 53 7.80 -3.26 6.18
C ALA A 53 6.84 -4.13 5.35
N LYS A 54 5.54 -4.06 5.63
CA LYS A 54 4.51 -4.74 4.85
C LYS A 54 4.22 -4.01 3.53
N ALA A 55 4.24 -2.69 3.52
CA ALA A 55 4.14 -1.89 2.31
C ALA A 55 5.28 -2.18 1.33
N ALA A 56 6.52 -2.30 1.83
CA ALA A 56 7.66 -2.73 1.02
C ALA A 56 7.47 -4.14 0.43
N GLN A 57 6.99 -5.10 1.21
CA GLN A 57 6.67 -6.45 0.69
C GLN A 57 5.60 -6.45 -0.40
N ILE A 58 4.60 -5.56 -0.28
CA ILE A 58 3.57 -5.38 -1.31
C ILE A 58 4.18 -4.74 -2.55
N TYR A 59 5.02 -3.70 -2.39
CA TYR A 59 5.74 -3.06 -3.48
C TYR A 59 6.53 -4.08 -4.30
N ASP A 60 7.39 -4.86 -3.62
CA ASP A 60 8.25 -5.84 -4.29
C ASP A 60 7.40 -6.84 -5.09
N TRP A 61 6.29 -7.33 -4.49
CA TRP A 61 5.37 -8.21 -5.17
C TRP A 61 4.69 -7.57 -6.38
N ILE A 62 4.25 -6.30 -6.28
CA ILE A 62 3.67 -5.57 -7.41
C ILE A 62 4.69 -5.45 -8.54
N THR A 63 5.94 -5.10 -8.26
CA THR A 63 6.95 -4.96 -9.32
C THR A 63 7.25 -6.26 -10.06
N GLU A 64 7.12 -7.40 -9.39
CA GLU A 64 7.26 -8.73 -10.00
C GLU A 64 6.02 -9.16 -10.80
N HIS A 65 4.82 -8.66 -10.46
CA HIS A 65 3.54 -9.14 -10.99
C HIS A 65 2.68 -8.03 -11.63
N GLU A 66 3.25 -6.86 -11.94
CA GLU A 66 2.52 -5.69 -12.45
C GLU A 66 1.58 -6.01 -13.64
N PRO A 67 1.98 -6.85 -14.63
CA PRO A 67 1.12 -7.19 -15.76
C PRO A 67 -0.18 -7.92 -15.38
N GLU A 68 -0.21 -8.57 -14.21
CA GLU A 68 -1.35 -9.35 -13.72
C GLU A 68 -2.36 -8.50 -12.93
N ILE A 69 -2.01 -7.26 -12.59
CA ILE A 69 -2.84 -6.36 -11.79
C ILE A 69 -3.69 -5.50 -12.74
N SER A 70 -4.90 -5.97 -13.01
CA SER A 70 -5.90 -5.25 -13.82
C SER A 70 -6.78 -4.31 -12.98
N GLU A 71 -7.55 -3.46 -13.64
CA GLU A 71 -8.47 -2.48 -13.00
C GLU A 71 -9.51 -3.12 -12.07
N GLY A 72 -9.81 -4.41 -12.22
CA GLY A 72 -10.74 -5.15 -11.36
C GLY A 72 -10.18 -5.61 -10.01
N GLY A 73 -8.89 -5.35 -9.77
CA GLY A 73 -8.14 -5.81 -8.61
C GLY A 73 -7.60 -7.24 -8.78
N SER A 74 -6.49 -7.51 -8.10
CA SER A 74 -5.79 -8.79 -8.11
C SER A 74 -5.62 -9.31 -6.70
N TYR A 75 -5.89 -10.60 -6.48
CA TYR A 75 -5.68 -11.24 -5.20
C TYR A 75 -4.24 -11.72 -5.07
N CYS A 76 -3.48 -11.10 -4.17
CA CYS A 76 -2.16 -11.56 -3.80
C CYS A 76 -2.28 -12.67 -2.75
N SER A 77 -2.19 -13.94 -3.19
CA SER A 77 -2.26 -15.10 -2.30
C SER A 77 -1.12 -15.14 -1.27
N LYS A 78 0.08 -14.67 -1.64
CA LYS A 78 1.26 -14.59 -0.75
C LYS A 78 1.02 -13.66 0.45
N LEU A 79 0.32 -12.55 0.22
CA LEU A 79 0.06 -11.52 1.24
C LEU A 79 -1.38 -11.57 1.78
N GLN A 80 -2.19 -12.51 1.29
CA GLN A 80 -3.58 -12.75 1.67
C GLN A 80 -4.41 -11.45 1.61
N LEU A 81 -4.25 -10.68 0.54
CA LEU A 81 -4.91 -9.38 0.38
C LEU A 81 -5.30 -9.15 -1.09
N ILE A 82 -6.28 -8.28 -1.30
CA ILE A 82 -6.69 -7.83 -2.62
C ILE A 82 -5.98 -6.50 -2.88
N LEU A 83 -5.38 -6.33 -4.05
CA LEU A 83 -4.83 -5.06 -4.52
C LEU A 83 -5.72 -4.54 -5.62
N TRP A 84 -6.14 -3.28 -5.56
CA TRP A 84 -6.73 -2.60 -6.71
C TRP A 84 -5.83 -1.46 -7.14
N TYR A 85 -5.75 -1.27 -8.46
CA TYR A 85 -5.13 -0.08 -9.01
C TYR A 85 -6.20 1.00 -9.14
N GLN A 86 -5.92 2.18 -8.58
CA GLN A 86 -6.74 3.36 -8.81
C GLN A 86 -6.03 4.23 -9.85
N PRO A 87 -6.59 4.41 -11.06
CA PRO A 87 -6.07 5.38 -12.00
C PRO A 87 -6.07 6.76 -11.36
N LYS A 88 -5.03 7.57 -11.61
CA LYS A 88 -5.12 9.00 -11.34
C LYS A 88 -6.38 9.50 -12.05
N ALA A 89 -7.29 10.09 -11.29
CA ALA A 89 -8.45 10.74 -11.86
C ALA A 89 -7.97 11.71 -12.95
N SER A 90 -8.47 11.53 -14.17
CA SER A 90 -8.20 12.41 -15.31
C SER A 90 -8.63 13.84 -15.06
#